data_AF-Q5Q998-F1
#
_entry.id   AF-Q5Q998-F1
#
_cell.length_a   1.000
_cell.length_b   1.000
_cell.length_c   1.000
_cell.angle_alpha   90.00
_cell.angle_beta   90.00
_cell.angle_gamma   90.00
#
_symmetry.space_group_name_H-M   'P 1'
#
loop_
_entity.id
_entity.type
_entity.pdbx_description
1 polymer ?
#
loop_
_entity_poly.entity_id
_entity_poly.type
_entity_poly.pdbx_seq_one_letter_code
_entity_poly.pdbx_strand_id
1 'polypeptide(L)'
;MSKTGRSFSMAEKQKIIAVFLVVFVHSLQFTSAGEPIINGDFSNVSPNCEDLAKKYIKTKISDLTEATLVLRKCEFSYKRVTPSGQKYTGTYALPEGFPCAFGSTCEWGVCKCSACP
;
A
#
# COMPACT_ATOMS: atom_id res chain seq x y z
N MET A 1 3.00 -32.38 -58.36
CA MET A 1 3.67 -31.15 -57.90
C MET A 1 2.70 -30.39 -57.02
N SER A 2 2.95 -30.34 -55.71
CA SER A 2 2.06 -29.77 -54.69
C SER A 2 2.08 -28.23 -54.70
N LYS A 3 0.92 -27.59 -54.47
CA LYS A 3 0.79 -26.31 -53.76
C LYS A 3 -0.69 -26.02 -53.44
N THR A 4 -1.22 -26.69 -52.42
CA THR A 4 -2.50 -26.32 -51.80
C THR A 4 -2.21 -25.20 -50.79
N GLY A 5 -2.34 -23.96 -51.25
CA GLY A 5 -2.26 -22.79 -50.37
C GLY A 5 -3.50 -22.70 -49.50
N ARG A 6 -3.39 -23.07 -48.23
CA ARG A 6 -4.43 -22.80 -47.22
C ARG A 6 -4.46 -21.29 -46.96
N SER A 7 -5.46 -20.61 -47.52
CA SER A 7 -5.83 -19.26 -47.13
C SER A 7 -6.52 -19.33 -45.78
N PHE A 8 -5.79 -19.08 -44.70
CA PHE A 8 -6.36 -18.98 -43.37
C PHE A 8 -7.12 -17.64 -43.30
N SER A 9 -8.46 -17.74 -43.20
CA SER A 9 -9.36 -16.61 -43.05
C SER A 9 -8.91 -15.67 -41.92
N MET A 10 -8.59 -14.42 -42.27
CA MET A 10 -8.13 -13.41 -41.31
C MET A 10 -9.17 -13.05 -40.23
N ALA A 11 -10.44 -13.35 -40.46
CA ALA A 11 -11.53 -13.06 -39.53
C ALA A 11 -11.48 -13.90 -38.24
N GLU A 12 -10.92 -15.12 -38.31
CA GLU A 12 -10.82 -16.03 -37.16
C GLU A 12 -9.75 -15.56 -36.16
N LYS A 13 -8.64 -15.00 -36.67
CA LYS A 13 -7.55 -14.46 -35.84
C LYS A 13 -7.97 -13.20 -35.06
N GLN A 14 -8.82 -12.35 -35.66
CA GLN A 14 -9.34 -11.15 -34.98
C GLN A 14 -10.22 -11.49 -33.78
N LYS A 15 -11.04 -12.55 -33.89
CA LYS A 15 -11.87 -13.03 -32.77
C LYS A 15 -11.01 -13.54 -31.62
N ILE A 16 -9.94 -14.27 -31.91
CA ILE A 16 -9.02 -14.78 -30.88
C ILE A 16 -8.31 -13.64 -30.15
N ILE A 17 -7.84 -12.61 -30.86
CA ILE A 17 -7.20 -11.43 -30.26
C ILE A 17 -8.19 -10.66 -29.38
N ALA A 18 -9.43 -10.47 -29.85
CA ALA A 18 -10.47 -9.82 -29.06
C ALA A 18 -10.79 -10.60 -27.78
N VAL A 19 -10.87 -11.93 -27.85
CA VAL A 19 -11.08 -12.79 -26.68
C VAL A 19 -9.91 -12.68 -25.70
N PHE A 20 -8.66 -12.70 -26.18
CA PHE A 20 -7.48 -12.53 -25.32
C PHE A 20 -7.44 -11.15 -24.65
N LEU A 21 -7.79 -10.07 -25.38
CA LEU A 21 -7.87 -8.72 -24.80
C LEU A 21 -8.96 -8.61 -23.75
N VAL A 22 -10.13 -9.21 -23.99
CA VAL A 22 -11.21 -9.27 -23.00
C VAL A 22 -10.76 -10.03 -21.76
N VAL A 23 -10.15 -11.22 -21.91
CA VAL A 23 -9.63 -11.99 -20.77
C VAL A 23 -8.53 -11.23 -20.01
N PHE A 24 -7.64 -10.52 -20.71
CA PHE A 24 -6.58 -9.73 -20.09
C PHE A 24 -7.15 -8.54 -19.30
N VAL A 25 -8.13 -7.83 -19.84
CA VAL A 25 -8.83 -6.73 -19.14
C VAL A 25 -9.59 -7.23 -17.91
N HIS A 26 -10.19 -8.42 -17.96
CA HIS A 26 -10.84 -9.04 -16.78
C HIS A 26 -9.83 -9.59 -15.77
N SER A 27 -8.63 -10.00 -16.21
CA SER A 27 -7.56 -10.48 -15.32
C SER A 27 -6.80 -9.34 -14.62
N LEU A 28 -6.91 -8.10 -15.12
CA LEU A 28 -6.35 -6.91 -14.49
C LEU A 28 -7.17 -6.41 -13.29
N GLN A 29 -8.34 -6.99 -13.04
CA GLN A 29 -9.16 -6.63 -11.91
C GLN A 29 -8.75 -7.46 -10.69
N PHE A 30 -8.45 -6.76 -9.61
CA PHE A 30 -8.21 -7.26 -8.25
C PHE A 30 -6.79 -7.72 -7.90
N THR A 31 -5.83 -6.78 -7.91
CA THR A 31 -4.88 -6.70 -6.78
C THR A 31 -5.56 -6.04 -5.58
N SER A 32 -6.71 -6.58 -5.16
CA SER A 32 -7.26 -6.28 -3.84
C SER A 32 -6.45 -7.11 -2.85
N ALA A 33 -5.22 -6.66 -2.57
CA ALA A 33 -4.67 -6.92 -1.26
C ALA A 33 -5.70 -6.31 -0.29
N GLY A 34 -6.37 -7.16 0.50
CA GLY A 34 -7.38 -6.72 1.45
C GLY A 34 -6.88 -5.51 2.24
N GLU A 35 -7.80 -4.63 2.66
CA GLU A 35 -7.41 -3.39 3.32
C GLU A 35 -6.44 -3.67 4.48
N PRO A 36 -5.23 -3.05 4.48
CA PRO A 36 -4.22 -3.37 5.47
C PRO A 36 -4.71 -3.04 6.87
N ILE A 37 -4.40 -3.92 7.82
CA ILE A 37 -4.73 -3.69 9.23
C ILE A 37 -3.75 -2.66 9.78
N ILE A 38 -4.26 -1.53 10.26
CA ILE A 38 -3.45 -0.47 10.86
C ILE A 38 -3.90 -0.28 12.31
N ASN A 39 -3.03 -0.67 13.23
CA ASN A 39 -3.24 -0.57 14.67
C ASN A 39 -2.43 0.59 15.25
N GLY A 40 -2.92 1.21 16.31
CA GLY A 40 -2.23 2.27 17.04
C GLY A 40 -3.09 2.82 18.18
N ASP A 41 -2.44 3.41 19.18
CA ASP A 41 -3.14 4.17 20.24
C ASP A 41 -3.28 5.64 19.81
N PHE A 42 -4.53 6.07 19.61
CA PHE A 42 -4.91 7.42 19.23
C PHE A 42 -5.72 8.14 20.32
N SER A 43 -5.76 7.64 21.55
CA SER A 43 -6.61 8.22 22.60
C SER A 43 -6.22 9.65 23.03
N ASN A 44 -4.97 10.05 22.82
CA ASN A 44 -4.41 11.32 23.32
C ASN A 44 -3.78 12.19 22.22
N VAL A 45 -4.31 12.12 21.00
CA VAL A 45 -3.79 12.87 19.84
C VAL A 45 -4.84 13.81 19.24
N SER A 46 -4.40 14.72 18.38
CA SER A 46 -5.27 15.66 17.69
C SER A 46 -6.39 14.94 16.93
N PRO A 47 -7.60 15.52 16.84
CA PRO A 47 -8.58 15.07 15.85
C PRO A 47 -7.92 15.02 14.46
N ASN A 48 -8.20 13.97 13.71
CA ASN A 48 -7.63 13.62 12.41
C ASN A 48 -6.22 12.97 12.40
N CYS A 49 -5.57 12.78 13.55
CA CYS A 49 -4.26 12.13 13.59
C CYS A 49 -4.32 10.68 13.07
N GLU A 50 -5.37 9.94 13.40
CA GLU A 50 -5.57 8.56 12.94
C GLU A 50 -5.67 8.46 11.42
N ASP A 51 -6.48 9.30 10.79
CA ASP A 51 -6.64 9.31 9.33
C ASP A 51 -5.35 9.74 8.62
N LEU A 52 -4.66 10.75 9.15
CA LEU A 52 -3.36 11.18 8.65
C LEU A 52 -2.33 10.04 8.73
N ALA A 53 -2.28 9.32 9.85
CA ALA A 53 -1.37 8.20 10.04
C ALA A 53 -1.68 7.06 9.07
N LYS A 54 -2.95 6.66 8.97
CA LYS A 54 -3.39 5.61 8.05
C LYS A 54 -3.05 5.96 6.61
N LYS A 55 -3.33 7.21 6.19
CA LYS A 55 -3.01 7.70 4.84
C LYS A 55 -1.50 7.69 4.58
N TYR A 56 -0.70 8.18 5.54
CA TYR A 56 0.75 8.20 5.42
C TYR A 56 1.33 6.79 5.26
N ILE A 57 0.94 5.86 6.14
CA ILE A 57 1.42 4.47 6.15
C ILE A 57 1.09 3.77 4.82
N LYS A 58 -0.17 3.87 4.36
CA LYS A 58 -0.63 3.28 3.08
C LYS A 58 0.14 3.84 1.87
N THR A 59 0.52 5.12 1.92
CA THR A 59 1.29 5.76 0.84
C THR A 59 2.77 5.35 0.88
N LYS A 60 3.28 5.02 2.07
CA LYS A 60 4.71 4.80 2.26
C LYS A 60 5.16 3.36 1.99
N ILE A 61 4.32 2.38 2.31
CA ILE A 61 4.63 0.96 2.17
C ILE A 61 3.65 0.32 1.18
N SER A 62 4.15 -0.14 0.03
CA SER A 62 3.38 -0.97 -0.89
C SER A 62 3.19 -2.39 -0.32
N ASP A 63 2.12 -3.04 -0.75
CA ASP A 63 1.82 -4.45 -0.39
C ASP A 63 1.73 -4.69 1.11
N LEU A 64 1.35 -3.65 1.85
CA LEU A 64 1.20 -3.67 3.29
C LEU A 64 0.09 -4.65 3.68
N THR A 65 0.38 -5.49 4.67
CA THR A 65 -0.61 -6.38 5.28
C THR A 65 -1.03 -5.87 6.65
N GLU A 66 -0.05 -5.43 7.44
CA GLU A 66 -0.25 -4.96 8.80
C GLU A 66 0.74 -3.85 9.13
N ALA A 67 0.28 -2.82 9.84
CA ALA A 67 1.13 -1.83 10.48
C ALA A 67 0.70 -1.61 11.94
N THR A 68 1.68 -1.40 12.81
CA THR A 68 1.47 -1.01 14.19
C THR A 68 2.20 0.29 14.46
N LEU A 69 1.44 1.35 14.70
CA LEU A 69 1.93 2.69 14.94
C LEU A 69 2.25 2.89 16.42
N VAL A 70 3.41 3.47 16.69
CA VAL A 70 3.85 3.86 18.04
C VAL A 70 4.14 5.36 18.04
N LEU A 71 3.08 6.16 18.17
CA LEU A 71 3.15 7.62 18.03
C LEU A 71 4.19 8.27 18.93
N ARG A 72 4.28 7.85 20.20
CA ARG A 72 5.26 8.41 21.15
C ARG A 72 6.73 8.17 20.76
N LYS A 73 6.98 7.16 19.94
CA LYS A 73 8.30 6.85 19.37
C LYS A 73 8.48 7.37 17.95
N CYS A 74 7.47 8.06 17.41
CA CYS A 74 7.52 8.61 16.07
C CYS A 74 7.89 7.56 15.02
N GLU A 75 7.35 6.35 15.14
CA GLU A 75 7.64 5.25 14.24
C GLU A 75 6.44 4.30 14.10
N PHE A 76 6.46 3.49 13.05
CA PHE A 76 5.56 2.36 12.92
C PHE A 76 6.33 1.11 12.47
N SER A 77 5.93 -0.03 12.99
CA SER A 77 6.37 -1.33 12.49
C SER A 77 5.41 -1.80 11.40
N TYR A 78 5.93 -2.46 10.37
CA TYR A 78 5.14 -2.95 9.26
C TYR A 78 5.44 -4.40 8.92
N LYS A 79 4.44 -5.07 8.35
CA LYS A 79 4.55 -6.36 7.66
C LYS A 79 3.98 -6.19 6.25
N ARG A 80 4.75 -6.58 5.24
CA ARG A 80 4.32 -6.56 3.83
C ARG A 80 4.63 -7.88 3.14
N VAL A 81 3.82 -8.23 2.15
CA VAL A 81 4.00 -9.44 1.34
C VAL A 81 4.04 -9.03 -0.12
N THR A 82 5.18 -9.21 -0.80
CA THR A 82 5.30 -8.85 -2.21
C THR A 82 4.40 -9.73 -3.08
N PRO A 83 4.11 -9.32 -4.33
CA PRO A 83 3.39 -10.17 -5.29
C PRO A 83 4.06 -11.53 -5.53
N SER A 84 5.39 -11.63 -5.32
CA SER A 84 6.14 -12.89 -5.37
C SER A 84 6.00 -13.77 -4.11
N GLY A 85 5.22 -13.34 -3.12
CA GLY A 85 4.98 -14.05 -1.86
C GLY A 85 6.05 -13.84 -0.78
N GLN A 86 7.04 -12.96 -1.02
CA GLN A 86 8.10 -12.71 -0.04
C GLN A 86 7.60 -11.80 1.09
N LYS A 87 7.91 -12.19 2.33
CA LYS A 87 7.47 -11.49 3.52
C LYS A 87 8.59 -10.59 4.04
N TYR A 88 8.26 -9.33 4.30
CA TYR A 88 9.17 -8.36 4.88
C TYR A 88 8.57 -7.77 6.13
N THR A 89 9.41 -7.56 7.12
CA THR A 89 9.11 -6.79 8.32
C THR A 89 10.13 -5.69 8.49
N GLY A 90 9.72 -4.60 9.12
CA GLY A 90 10.63 -3.52 9.41
C GLY A 90 9.97 -2.43 10.23
N THR A 91 10.75 -1.40 10.51
CA THR A 91 10.31 -0.20 11.22
C THR A 91 10.59 1.00 10.33
N TYR A 92 9.69 1.96 10.38
CA TYR A 92 9.78 3.18 9.60
C TYR A 92 9.49 4.39 10.49
N ALA A 93 10.31 5.44 10.39
CA ALA A 93 10.14 6.67 11.16
C ALA A 93 9.03 7.54 10.56
N LEU A 94 8.21 8.13 11.43
CA LEU A 94 7.27 9.18 11.07
C LEU A 94 8.03 10.45 10.68
N PRO A 95 7.46 11.28 9.79
CA PRO A 95 8.11 12.49 9.34
C PRO A 95 8.16 13.56 10.45
N GLU A 96 9.08 14.49 10.30
CA GLU A 96 9.17 15.69 11.13
C GLU A 96 7.84 16.45 11.14
N GLY A 97 7.43 16.95 12.31
CA GLY A 97 6.17 17.66 12.50
C GLY A 97 4.93 16.75 12.63
N PHE A 98 5.07 15.43 12.52
CA PHE A 98 3.92 14.52 12.64
C PHE A 98 3.32 14.58 14.06
N PRO A 99 1.99 14.73 14.23
CA PRO A 99 1.37 14.80 15.54
C PRO A 99 1.50 13.45 16.27
N CYS A 100 2.10 13.46 17.44
CA CYS A 100 2.40 12.24 18.21
C CYS A 100 1.72 12.18 19.60
N ALA A 101 1.33 13.33 20.13
CA ALA A 101 0.51 13.47 21.33
C ALA A 101 -0.17 14.86 21.33
N PHE A 102 -1.01 15.14 22.30
CA PHE A 102 -1.64 16.46 22.46
C PHE A 102 -0.57 17.57 22.52
N GLY A 103 -0.63 18.51 21.56
CA GLY A 103 0.34 19.60 21.44
C GLY A 103 1.79 19.17 21.17
N SER A 104 2.02 17.91 20.81
CA SER A 104 3.36 17.35 20.60
C SER A 104 3.54 16.86 19.17
N THR A 105 4.74 17.06 18.63
CA THR A 105 5.11 16.64 17.27
C THR A 105 6.39 15.84 17.25
N CYS A 106 6.56 15.01 16.23
CA CYS A 106 7.79 14.29 15.97
C CYS A 106 8.90 15.25 15.57
N GLU A 107 10.00 15.21 16.31
CA GLU A 107 11.22 15.94 16.01
C GLU A 107 12.44 15.03 16.24
N TRP A 108 13.26 14.81 15.22
CA TRP A 108 14.42 13.91 15.25
C TRP A 108 14.09 12.47 15.70
N GLY A 109 12.92 11.96 15.31
CA GLY A 109 12.45 10.63 15.71
C GLY A 109 11.98 10.53 17.16
N VAL A 110 11.81 11.67 17.86
CA VAL A 110 11.30 11.71 19.24
C VAL A 110 10.03 12.56 19.28
N CYS A 111 9.03 12.14 20.05
CA CYS A 111 7.84 12.94 20.27
C CYS A 111 8.16 14.08 21.26
N LYS A 112 8.28 15.31 20.75
CA LYS A 112 8.56 16.50 21.56
C LYS A 112 7.28 17.29 21.83
N CYS A 113 7.07 17.62 23.10
CA CYS A 113 6.02 18.53 23.54
C CYS A 113 6.56 19.97 23.45
N SER A 114 6.00 20.80 22.57
CA SER A 114 6.42 22.19 22.41
C SER A 114 6.07 23.06 23.63
N ALA A 115 5.08 22.64 24.42
CA ALA A 115 4.65 23.31 25.63
C ALA A 115 5.34 22.80 26.91
N CYS A 116 6.19 21.75 26.81
CA CYS A 116 6.86 21.13 27.94
C CYS A 116 8.37 21.41 27.81
N PRO A 117 8.90 22.46 28.46
CA PRO A 117 10.31 22.81 28.43
C PRO A 117 11.20 21.75 29.09
#